data_AF-A0A388PUC6-F1
#
_entry.id   AF-A0A388PUC6-F1
#
_cell.length_a   1.000
_cell.length_b   1.000
_cell.length_c   1.000
_cell.angle_alpha   90.00
_cell.angle_beta   90.00
_cell.angle_gamma   90.00
#
_symmetry.space_group_name_H-M   'P 1'
#
loop_
_entity.id
_entity.type
_entity.pdbx_description
1 polymer ?
#
loop_
_entity_poly.entity_id
_entity_poly.type
_entity_poly.pdbx_seq_one_letter_code
_entity_poly.pdbx_strand_id
1 'polypeptide(L)'
;MQRFDKTIPRKASASLKYDGRLETFGTNDILPMWVADMDFAVPDAVTEALQARASHPIYGYSIAPESLYQALIDWLLAKHQWPVNASG
;
A
#
# COMPACT_ATOMS: atom_id res chain seq x y z
N MET A 1 12.34 -15.21 -2.39
CA MET A 1 11.65 -15.79 -1.22
C MET A 1 11.99 -15.08 0.09
N GLN A 2 13.23 -14.59 0.29
CA GLN A 2 13.65 -13.91 1.54
C GLN A 2 12.94 -12.58 1.92
N ARG A 3 12.13 -11.98 1.03
CA ARG A 3 11.46 -10.69 1.30
C ARG A 3 10.41 -10.78 2.42
N PHE A 4 9.72 -11.93 2.52
CA PHE A 4 8.58 -12.09 3.43
C PHE A 4 8.97 -12.64 4.81
N ASP A 5 10.20 -13.17 4.96
CA ASP A 5 10.68 -13.69 6.24
C ASP A 5 11.22 -12.58 7.16
N LYS A 6 11.40 -11.36 6.64
CA LYS A 6 11.89 -10.22 7.40
C LYS A 6 10.78 -9.67 8.30
N THR A 7 10.97 -9.75 9.61
CA THR A 7 10.12 -9.07 10.58
C THR A 7 10.37 -7.57 10.57
N ILE A 8 9.30 -6.78 10.43
CA ILE A 8 9.33 -5.32 10.47
C ILE A 8 8.48 -4.85 11.67
N PRO A 9 9.06 -4.14 12.65
CA PRO A 9 8.26 -3.58 13.75
C PRO A 9 7.24 -2.56 13.22
N ARG A 10 5.97 -2.74 13.58
CA ARG A 10 4.85 -1.86 13.19
C ARG A 10 4.19 -1.13 14.36
N LYS A 11 4.73 -1.28 15.57
CA LYS A 11 4.29 -0.51 16.75
C LYS A 11 4.80 0.93 16.62
N ALA A 12 4.02 1.90 17.11
CA ALA A 12 4.33 3.32 17.04
C ALA A 12 4.55 3.83 15.61
N SER A 13 3.89 3.20 14.62
CA SER A 13 3.90 3.63 13.22
C SER A 13 2.53 4.17 12.77
N ALA A 14 1.66 4.50 13.72
CA ALA A 14 0.25 4.80 13.49
C ALA A 14 -0.50 3.64 12.78
N SER A 15 -0.14 2.39 13.10
CA SER A 15 -0.76 1.21 12.50
C SER A 15 -2.05 0.87 13.25
N LEU A 16 -3.21 0.90 12.58
CA LEU A 16 -4.47 0.45 13.20
C LEU A 16 -4.36 -1.00 13.73
N LYS A 17 -3.69 -1.87 12.97
CA LYS A 17 -3.48 -3.28 13.35
C LYS A 17 -2.76 -3.45 14.68
N TYR A 18 -1.73 -2.64 14.95
CA TYR A 18 -0.87 -2.77 16.14
C TYR A 18 -1.16 -1.76 17.25
N ASP A 19 -1.37 -0.49 16.89
CA ASP A 19 -1.53 0.62 17.82
C ASP A 19 -3.01 0.79 18.23
N GLY A 20 -3.96 0.32 17.41
CA GLY A 20 -5.40 0.38 17.69
C GLY A 20 -5.96 -0.75 18.56
N ARG A 21 -5.12 -1.64 19.11
CA ARG A 21 -5.56 -2.84 19.84
C ARG A 21 -6.30 -2.52 21.14
N LEU A 22 -5.79 -1.57 21.93
CA LEU A 22 -6.43 -1.17 23.18
C LEU A 22 -7.85 -0.65 22.95
N GLU A 23 -8.04 0.21 21.95
CA GLU A 23 -9.34 0.78 21.61
C GLU A 23 -10.31 -0.28 21.05
N THR A 24 -9.80 -1.19 20.22
CA THR A 24 -10.63 -2.19 19.54
C THR A 24 -10.99 -3.40 20.43
N PHE A 25 -10.06 -3.83 21.29
CA PHE A 25 -10.18 -5.10 22.04
C PHE A 25 -10.06 -4.93 23.56
N GLY A 26 -9.90 -3.71 24.06
CA GLY A 26 -9.74 -3.44 25.50
C GLY A 26 -8.38 -3.88 26.09
N THR A 27 -7.46 -4.37 25.25
CA THR A 27 -6.14 -4.83 25.69
C THR A 27 -5.11 -4.72 24.57
N ASN A 28 -3.84 -4.51 24.95
CA ASN A 28 -2.69 -4.59 24.05
C ASN A 28 -2.04 -5.98 24.03
N ASP A 29 -2.47 -6.89 24.91
CA ASP A 29 -1.91 -8.23 25.09
C ASP A 29 -2.57 -9.26 24.15
N ILE A 30 -2.63 -8.90 22.87
CA ILE A 30 -3.11 -9.78 21.80
C ILE A 30 -2.17 -9.69 20.60
N LEU A 31 -2.01 -10.83 19.93
CA LEU A 31 -1.31 -10.88 18.65
C LEU A 31 -2.23 -10.34 17.55
N PRO A 32 -1.87 -9.25 16.84
CA PRO A 32 -2.77 -8.62 15.90
C PRO A 32 -2.84 -9.39 14.57
N MET A 33 -3.97 -10.06 14.32
CA MET A 33 -4.22 -10.85 13.11
C MET A 33 -5.63 -10.58 12.52
N TRP A 34 -6.17 -9.38 12.74
CA TRP A 34 -7.61 -9.11 12.60
C TRP A 34 -7.96 -8.22 11.40
N VAL A 35 -7.28 -7.09 11.22
CA VAL A 35 -7.54 -6.16 10.10
C VAL A 35 -6.73 -6.56 8.86
N ALA A 36 -7.35 -6.43 7.69
CA ALA A 36 -6.81 -6.88 6.41
C ALA A 36 -5.74 -5.93 5.82
N ASP A 37 -4.60 -5.83 6.50
CA ASP A 37 -3.33 -5.35 5.95
C ASP A 37 -2.20 -6.36 6.24
N MET A 38 -1.01 -6.14 5.67
CA MET A 38 0.11 -7.10 5.74
C MET A 38 1.24 -6.59 6.63
N ASP A 39 2.01 -7.51 7.20
CA ASP A 39 3.24 -7.21 7.95
C ASP A 39 4.50 -7.29 7.07
N PHE A 40 4.32 -7.04 5.78
CA PHE A 40 5.37 -7.06 4.76
C PHE A 40 5.60 -5.66 4.20
N ALA A 41 6.84 -5.38 3.81
CA ALA A 41 7.13 -4.18 3.02
C ALA A 41 6.46 -4.28 1.64
N VAL A 42 5.88 -3.15 1.18
CA VAL A 42 5.44 -2.98 -0.22
C VAL A 42 6.59 -3.28 -1.19
N PRO A 43 6.33 -3.65 -2.46
CA PRO A 43 7.36 -3.84 -3.48
C PRO A 43 8.29 -2.63 -3.63
N ASP A 44 9.57 -2.85 -3.98
CA ASP A 44 10.57 -1.77 -4.03
C ASP A 44 10.19 -0.68 -5.05
N ALA A 45 9.59 -1.09 -6.17
CA ALA A 45 9.04 -0.18 -7.18
C ALA A 45 8.03 0.83 -6.60
N VAL A 46 7.25 0.45 -5.58
CA VAL A 46 6.31 1.36 -4.91
C VAL A 46 7.05 2.34 -4.01
N THR A 47 8.02 1.85 -3.23
CA THR A 47 8.85 2.70 -2.36
C THR A 47 9.67 3.71 -3.17
N GLU A 48 10.30 3.28 -4.25
CA GLU A 48 11.08 4.13 -5.15
C GLU A 48 10.22 5.23 -5.80
N ALA A 49 9.04 4.88 -6.29
CA ALA A 49 8.11 5.86 -6.86
C ALA A 49 7.66 6.92 -5.83
N LEU A 50 7.38 6.50 -4.59
CA LEU A 50 7.03 7.42 -3.50
C LEU A 50 8.20 8.31 -3.10
N GLN A 51 9.41 7.77 -3.01
CA GLN A 51 10.62 8.55 -2.72
C GLN A 51 10.91 9.57 -3.82
N ALA A 52 10.80 9.18 -5.09
CA ALA A 52 10.96 10.08 -6.23
C ALA A 52 9.91 11.19 -6.26
N ARG A 53 8.65 10.89 -5.87
CA ARG A 53 7.64 11.95 -5.73
C ARG A 53 7.95 12.89 -4.57
N ALA A 54 8.40 12.35 -3.44
CA ALA A 54 8.75 13.13 -2.24
C ALA A 54 10.03 13.95 -2.40
N SER A 55 10.90 13.65 -3.37
CA SER A 55 12.07 14.50 -3.65
C SER A 55 11.68 15.81 -4.34
N HIS A 56 10.48 15.92 -4.92
CA HIS A 56 9.97 17.19 -5.44
C HIS A 56 9.39 18.04 -4.30
N PRO A 57 9.85 19.29 -4.08
CA PRO A 57 9.53 20.05 -2.87
C PRO A 57 8.11 20.62 -2.81
N ILE A 58 7.31 20.47 -3.87
CA ILE A 58 5.95 21.03 -3.96
C ILE A 58 4.91 19.89 -3.94
N TYR A 59 3.93 20.01 -3.03
CA TYR A 59 2.89 19.01 -2.76
C TYR A 59 1.47 19.57 -2.98
N GLY A 60 1.31 20.46 -3.95
CA GLY A 60 0.01 21.03 -4.33
C GLY A 60 -0.87 20.05 -5.12
N TYR A 61 -1.94 20.59 -5.71
CA TYR A 61 -2.88 19.83 -6.51
C TYR A 61 -2.19 19.03 -7.62
N SER A 62 -2.55 17.75 -7.71
CA SER A 62 -1.99 16.82 -8.70
C SER A 62 -3.08 16.40 -9.67
N ILE A 63 -2.73 16.34 -10.95
CA ILE A 63 -3.59 15.82 -12.02
C ILE A 63 -3.24 14.34 -12.21
N ALA A 64 -4.25 13.48 -12.30
CA ALA A 64 -4.04 12.07 -12.61
C ALA A 64 -3.49 11.95 -14.06
N PRO A 65 -2.31 11.37 -14.27
CA PRO A 65 -1.76 11.22 -15.61
C PRO A 65 -2.50 10.10 -16.37
N GLU A 66 -2.57 10.19 -17.70
CA GLU A 66 -3.14 9.12 -18.55
C GLU A 66 -2.48 7.76 -18.30
N SER A 67 -1.19 7.75 -17.95
CA SER A 67 -0.43 6.55 -17.61
C SER A 67 -0.97 5.79 -16.41
N LEU A 68 -1.66 6.45 -15.47
CA LEU A 68 -2.33 5.77 -14.36
C LEU A 68 -3.45 4.84 -14.88
N TYR A 69 -4.27 5.36 -15.79
CA TYR A 69 -5.38 4.62 -16.36
C TYR A 69 -4.88 3.50 -17.26
N GLN A 70 -3.84 3.76 -18.08
CA GLN A 70 -3.23 2.74 -18.91
C GLN A 70 -2.66 1.59 -18.08
N ALA A 71 -1.94 1.88 -16.98
CA ALA A 71 -1.42 0.85 -16.08
C ALA A 71 -2.52 -0.04 -15.48
N LEU A 72 -3.69 0.53 -15.16
CA LEU A 72 -4.84 -0.24 -14.68
C LEU A 72 -5.43 -1.13 -15.78
N ILE A 73 -5.63 -0.59 -16.99
CA ILE A 73 -6.13 -1.33 -18.15
C ILE A 73 -5.22 -2.52 -18.45
N ASP A 74 -3.91 -2.28 -18.51
CA ASP A 74 -2.91 -3.32 -18.79
C ASP A 74 -2.89 -4.39 -17.69
N TRP A 75 -3.01 -3.98 -16.43
CA TRP A 75 -3.05 -4.92 -15.30
C TRP A 75 -4.27 -5.84 -15.35
N LEU A 76 -5.46 -5.28 -15.60
CA LEU A 76 -6.70 -6.05 -15.69
C LEU A 76 -6.68 -7.03 -16.88
N LEU A 77 -6.16 -6.58 -18.02
CA LEU A 77 -5.97 -7.45 -19.17
C LEU A 77 -4.97 -8.57 -18.87
N ALA A 78 -3.80 -8.25 -18.32
CA ALA A 78 -2.74 -9.24 -18.09
C ALA A 78 -3.09 -10.25 -16.99
N LYS A 79 -3.77 -9.83 -15.92
CA LYS A 79 -4.09 -10.69 -14.78
C LYS A 79 -5.41 -11.43 -14.90
N HIS A 80 -6.38 -10.83 -15.58
CA HIS A 80 -7.74 -11.34 -15.59
C HIS A 80 -8.30 -11.53 -17.01
N GLN A 81 -7.51 -11.25 -18.06
CA GLN A 81 -7.97 -11.30 -19.45
C GLN A 81 -9.20 -10.42 -19.67
N TRP A 82 -9.33 -9.35 -18.88
CA TRP A 82 -10.48 -8.48 -18.90
C TRP A 82 -10.14 -7.19 -19.64
N PRO A 83 -10.60 -7.03 -20.90
CA PRO A 83 -10.42 -5.79 -21.64
C PRO A 83 -11.37 -4.73 -21.08
N VAL A 84 -10.80 -3.64 -20.57
CA VAL A 84 -11.52 -2.44 -20.14
C VAL A 84 -11.01 -1.25 -20.93
N ASN A 85 -11.88 -0.29 -21.23
CA ASN A 85 -11.54 0.94 -21.93
C ASN A 85 -11.67 2.13 -20.99
N ALA A 86 -10.81 3.13 -21.15
CA ALA A 86 -11.04 4.41 -20.53
C ALA A 86 -12.35 5.01 -21.07
N SER A 87 -13.27 5.37 -20.18
CA SER A 87 -14.42 6.19 -20.52
C SER A 87 -13.92 7.63 -20.64
N GLY A 88 -13.97 8.17 -21.87
CA GLY A 88 -13.69 9.59 -22.15
C GLY A 88 -14.77 10.53 -21.65
#